data_AF-A0A7S8HEH0-F1
#
_entry.id   AF-A0A7S8HEH0-F1
#
_cell.length_a   1.000
_cell.length_b   1.000
_cell.length_c   1.000
_cell.angle_alpha   90.00
_cell.angle_beta   90.00
_cell.angle_gamma   90.00
#
_symmetry.space_group_name_H-M   'P 1'
#
loop_
_entity.id
_entity.type
_entity.pdbx_description
1 polymer ?
#
loop_
_entity_poly.entity_id
_entity_poly.type
_entity_poly.pdbx_seq_one_letter_code
_entity_poly.pdbx_strand_id
1 'polypeptide(L)'
;MTMLFTERDALLLRLKQLEDLEEKQLEQIQLEKEAILKRLGTDQTDIRMVQKFVEDLLQNNTSALSSKELKEAVSHKFGSKWTEDFPGFMKTIMSNNVRVVRPYRGHYYYHQDD
;
A
#
# COMPACT_ATOMS: atom_id res chain seq x y z
N MET A 1 19.36 44.90 41.09
CA MET A 1 19.85 43.56 40.71
C MET A 1 19.31 43.25 39.32
N THR A 2 20.05 43.64 38.28
CA THR A 2 19.65 43.50 36.88
C THR A 2 20.36 42.29 36.29
N MET A 3 19.63 41.18 36.11
CA MET A 3 20.12 40.05 35.33
C MET A 3 20.05 40.45 33.86
N LEU A 4 21.17 40.96 33.32
CA LEU A 4 21.32 41.20 31.89
C LEU A 4 21.25 39.85 31.17
N PHE A 5 20.39 39.76 30.16
CA PHE A 5 20.35 38.68 29.20
C PHE A 5 21.77 38.44 28.65
N THR A 6 22.41 37.35 29.09
CA THR A 6 23.81 37.07 28.76
C THR A 6 23.92 36.49 27.37
N GLU A 7 25.11 36.50 26.78
CA GLU A 7 25.37 35.81 25.50
C GLU A 7 24.96 34.33 25.56
N ARG A 8 25.12 33.69 26.73
CA ARG A 8 24.66 32.33 26.98
C ARG A 8 23.14 32.20 26.89
N ASP A 9 22.40 33.16 27.44
CA ASP A 9 20.93 33.18 27.37
C ASP A 9 20.45 33.44 25.93
N ALA A 10 21.18 34.27 25.18
CA ALA A 10 20.92 34.50 23.75
C ALA A 10 21.13 33.24 22.91
N LEU A 11 22.20 32.48 23.17
CA LEU A 11 22.46 31.22 22.47
C LEU A 11 21.44 30.13 22.81
N LEU A 12 21.02 30.02 24.08
CA LEU A 12 19.96 29.09 24.49
C LEU A 12 18.62 29.43 23.84
N LEU A 13 18.27 30.72 23.79
CA LEU A 13 17.08 31.18 23.08
C LEU A 13 17.15 30.83 21.59
N ARG A 14 18.32 30.99 20.96
CA ARG A 14 18.52 30.68 19.55
C ARG A 14 18.41 29.18 19.26
N LEU A 15 18.93 28.32 20.13
CA LEU A 15 18.77 26.87 20.02
C LEU A 15 17.29 26.49 20.05
N LYS A 16 16.54 27.01 21.02
CA LYS A 16 15.10 26.77 21.12
C LYS A 16 14.35 27.22 19.86
N GLN A 17 14.70 28.38 19.31
CA GLN A 17 14.12 28.86 18.05
C GLN A 17 14.42 27.93 16.87
N LEU A 18 15.60 27.31 16.83
CA LEU A 18 15.97 26.35 15.78
C LEU A 18 15.18 25.05 15.93
N GLU A 19 15.06 24.52 17.15
CA GLU A 19 14.25 23.33 17.44
C GLU A 19 12.78 23.55 17.03
N ASP A 20 12.19 24.69 17.41
CA ASP A 20 10.82 25.05 17.03
C ASP A 20 10.64 25.20 15.50
N LEU A 21 11.70 25.63 14.79
CA LEU A 21 11.68 25.74 13.33
C LEU A 21 11.81 24.38 12.65
N GLU A 22 12.65 23.51 13.18
CA GLU A 22 12.82 22.13 12.69
C GLU A 22 11.51 21.35 12.83
N GLU A 23 10.82 21.47 13.96
CA GLU A 23 9.52 20.82 14.18
C GLU A 23 8.48 21.29 13.15
N LYS A 24 8.38 22.61 12.92
CA LYS A 24 7.48 23.17 11.90
C LYS A 24 7.83 22.73 10.49
N GLN A 25 9.12 22.62 10.17
CA GLN A 25 9.55 22.10 8.87
C GLN A 25 9.15 20.64 8.68
N LEU A 26 9.30 19.81 9.72
CA LEU A 26 8.89 18.41 9.67
C LEU A 26 7.37 18.27 9.44
N GLU A 27 6.55 19.07 10.13
CA GLU A 27 5.10 19.11 9.91
C GLU A 27 4.75 19.50 8.47
N GLN A 28 5.40 20.53 7.92
CA GLN A 28 5.16 20.96 6.53
C GLN A 28 5.55 19.86 5.53
N ILE A 29 6.68 19.19 5.73
CA ILE A 29 7.11 18.07 4.89
C ILE A 29 6.10 16.93 4.94
N GLN A 30 5.53 16.63 6.10
CA GLN A 30 4.49 15.60 6.23
C GLN A 30 3.22 15.97 5.46
N LEU A 31 2.75 17.21 5.62
CA LEU A 31 1.58 17.72 4.90
C LEU A 31 1.79 17.72 3.38
N GLU A 32 2.97 18.13 2.91
CA GLU A 32 3.32 18.08 1.49
C GLU A 32 3.39 16.65 0.96
N LYS A 33 3.97 15.72 1.73
CA LYS A 33 3.97 14.29 1.38
C LYS A 33 2.56 13.75 1.25
N GLU A 34 1.68 14.04 2.20
CA GLU A 34 0.28 13.62 2.14
C GLU A 34 -0.46 14.25 0.96
N ALA A 35 -0.22 15.53 0.67
CA ALA A 35 -0.80 16.22 -0.47
C ALA A 35 -0.28 15.64 -1.80
N ILE A 36 1.01 15.32 -1.89
CA ILE A 36 1.62 14.65 -3.03
C ILE A 36 1.02 13.25 -3.19
N LEU A 37 0.88 12.46 -2.13
CA LEU A 37 0.22 11.16 -2.17
C LEU A 37 -1.23 11.24 -2.64
N LYS A 38 -1.99 12.23 -2.16
CA LYS A 38 -3.36 12.51 -2.61
C LYS A 38 -3.41 12.89 -4.09
N ARG A 39 -2.49 13.77 -4.55
CA ARG A 39 -2.40 14.23 -5.94
C ARG A 39 -1.92 13.15 -6.90
N LEU A 40 -0.97 12.33 -6.47
CA LEU A 40 -0.49 11.17 -7.23
C LEU A 40 -1.56 10.07 -7.35
N GLY A 41 -2.67 10.22 -6.64
CA GLY A 41 -3.70 9.20 -6.53
C GLY A 41 -3.14 8.06 -5.70
N THR A 42 -3.73 7.83 -4.54
CA THR A 42 -3.67 6.54 -3.85
C THR A 42 -4.40 5.45 -4.65
N ASP A 43 -3.97 5.26 -5.89
CA ASP A 43 -3.97 4.02 -6.67
C ASP A 43 -2.55 3.41 -6.63
N GLN A 44 -1.75 3.75 -5.61
CA GLN A 44 -0.72 2.83 -5.10
C GLN A 44 -1.42 1.66 -4.38
N THR A 45 -2.38 1.03 -5.05
CA THR A 45 -2.65 -0.37 -4.80
C THR A 45 -1.37 -1.09 -5.21
N ASP A 46 -0.55 -1.44 -4.23
CA ASP A 46 0.62 -2.26 -4.52
C ASP A 46 0.12 -3.53 -5.21
N ILE A 47 0.80 -3.92 -6.31
CA ILE A 47 0.55 -5.20 -6.99
C ILE A 47 0.48 -6.33 -5.95
N ARG A 48 1.29 -6.24 -4.90
CA ARG A 48 1.32 -7.15 -3.74
C ARG A 48 0.01 -7.20 -2.95
N MET A 49 -0.67 -6.07 -2.74
CA MET A 49 -1.98 -6.06 -2.05
C MET A 49 -3.06 -6.75 -2.88
N VAL A 50 -3.06 -6.53 -4.20
CA VAL A 50 -4.02 -7.16 -5.10
C VAL A 50 -3.76 -8.68 -5.19
N GLN A 51 -2.48 -9.07 -5.28
CA GLN A 51 -2.07 -10.48 -5.23
C GLN A 51 -2.53 -11.15 -3.93
N LYS A 52 -2.21 -10.55 -2.78
CA LYS A 52 -2.61 -11.08 -1.48
C LYS A 52 -4.13 -11.23 -1.34
N PHE A 53 -4.89 -10.24 -1.82
CA PHE A 53 -6.35 -10.34 -1.79
C PHE A 53 -6.90 -11.51 -2.63
N VAL A 54 -6.31 -11.76 -3.81
CA VAL A 54 -6.71 -12.89 -4.65
C VAL A 54 -6.32 -14.22 -4.00
N GLU A 55 -5.16 -14.30 -3.37
CA GLU A 55 -4.74 -15.48 -2.61
C GLU A 55 -5.68 -15.74 -1.43
N ASP A 56 -6.03 -14.70 -0.65
CA ASP A 56 -6.97 -14.80 0.47
C ASP A 56 -8.35 -15.25 -0.02
N LEU A 57 -8.82 -14.75 -1.17
CA LEU A 57 -10.07 -15.20 -1.78
C LEU A 57 -10.01 -16.69 -2.14
N LEU A 58 -8.92 -17.14 -2.75
CA LEU A 58 -8.77 -18.55 -3.14
C LEU A 58 -8.56 -19.47 -1.93
N GLN A 59 -7.93 -19.01 -0.86
CA GLN A 59 -7.74 -19.77 0.39
C GLN A 59 -9.06 -19.95 1.15
N ASN A 60 -9.90 -18.92 1.18
CA ASN A 60 -11.18 -18.94 1.90
C ASN A 60 -12.29 -19.70 1.15
N ASN A 61 -12.07 -20.04 -0.12
CA ASN A 61 -13.02 -20.80 -0.92
C ASN A 61 -12.51 -22.23 -1.12
N THR A 62 -13.28 -23.21 -0.63
CA THR A 62 -12.97 -24.64 -0.80
C THR A 62 -13.07 -25.08 -2.28
N SER A 63 -13.87 -24.36 -3.08
CA SER A 63 -14.11 -24.65 -4.49
C SER A 63 -13.30 -23.72 -5.40
N ALA A 64 -13.02 -24.20 -6.62
CA ALA A 64 -12.39 -23.38 -7.64
C ALA A 64 -13.26 -22.16 -8.00
N LEU A 65 -12.65 -20.98 -8.02
CA LEU A 65 -13.28 -19.73 -8.45
C LEU A 65 -13.00 -19.48 -9.92
N SER A 66 -14.01 -18.99 -10.63
CA SER A 66 -13.89 -18.57 -12.03
C SER A 66 -13.14 -17.24 -12.16
N SER A 67 -12.52 -17.02 -13.32
CA SER A 67 -11.92 -15.72 -13.68
C SER A 67 -12.92 -14.58 -13.58
N LYS A 68 -14.22 -14.84 -13.82
CA LYS A 68 -15.26 -13.82 -13.76
C LYS A 68 -15.49 -13.36 -12.33
N GLU A 69 -15.65 -14.31 -11.40
CA GLU A 69 -15.83 -14.01 -9.97
C GLU A 69 -14.61 -13.29 -9.38
N LEU A 70 -13.41 -13.75 -9.71
CA LEU A 70 -12.18 -13.08 -9.25
C LEU A 70 -12.04 -11.67 -9.82
N LYS A 71 -12.35 -11.46 -11.11
CA LYS A 71 -12.35 -10.13 -11.72
C LYS A 71 -13.35 -9.19 -11.06
N GLU A 72 -14.57 -9.66 -10.81
CA GLU A 72 -15.61 -8.86 -10.15
C GLU A 72 -15.17 -8.47 -8.74
N ALA A 73 -14.61 -9.41 -7.95
CA ALA A 73 -14.12 -9.13 -6.61
C ALA A 73 -12.93 -8.16 -6.59
N VAL A 74 -11.97 -8.33 -7.50
CA VAL A 74 -10.80 -7.43 -7.64
C VAL A 74 -11.23 -6.05 -8.10
N SER A 75 -12.13 -5.96 -9.08
CA SER A 75 -12.65 -4.69 -9.61
C SER A 75 -13.45 -3.93 -8.55
N HIS A 76 -14.30 -4.63 -7.80
CA HIS A 76 -15.08 -4.02 -6.71
C HIS A 76 -14.17 -3.42 -5.62
N LYS A 77 -13.04 -4.07 -5.32
CA LYS A 77 -12.15 -3.64 -4.23
C LYS A 77 -11.07 -2.63 -4.66
N PHE A 78 -10.55 -2.76 -5.86
CA PHE A 78 -9.35 -2.05 -6.31
C PHE A 78 -9.53 -1.29 -7.64
N GLY A 79 -10.73 -1.33 -8.22
CA GLY A 79 -11.05 -0.70 -9.49
C GLY A 79 -10.73 -1.55 -10.72
N SER A 80 -11.23 -1.11 -11.88
CA SER A 80 -11.18 -1.84 -13.14
C SER A 80 -9.78 -1.99 -13.73
N LYS A 81 -8.83 -1.13 -13.35
CA LYS A 81 -7.42 -1.13 -13.82
C LYS A 81 -6.75 -2.50 -13.70
N TRP A 82 -7.06 -3.25 -12.64
CA TRP A 82 -6.45 -4.56 -12.36
C TRP A 82 -7.07 -5.73 -13.15
N THR A 83 -8.07 -5.44 -13.99
CA THR A 83 -8.80 -6.47 -14.75
C THR A 83 -8.53 -6.47 -16.26
N GLU A 84 -7.73 -5.51 -16.76
CA GLU A 84 -7.38 -5.35 -18.18
C GLU A 84 -6.60 -6.56 -18.72
N ASP A 85 -5.45 -6.91 -18.12
CA ASP A 85 -4.69 -8.14 -18.42
C ASP A 85 -4.74 -9.14 -17.25
N PHE A 86 -5.94 -9.59 -16.95
CA PHE A 86 -6.15 -10.56 -15.87
C PHE A 86 -5.44 -11.91 -16.09
N PRO A 87 -5.36 -12.49 -17.30
CA PRO A 87 -4.59 -13.71 -17.51
C PRO A 87 -3.08 -13.55 -17.22
N GLY A 88 -2.47 -12.44 -17.65
CA GLY A 88 -1.07 -12.14 -17.32
C GLY A 88 -0.85 -11.93 -15.82
N PHE A 89 -1.79 -11.25 -15.17
CA PHE A 89 -1.80 -11.07 -13.71
C PHE A 89 -1.86 -12.42 -12.97
N MET A 90 -2.79 -13.30 -13.33
CA MET A 90 -2.89 -14.64 -12.71
C MET A 90 -1.66 -15.50 -12.98
N LYS A 91 -1.05 -15.41 -14.18
CA LYS A 91 0.21 -16.10 -14.46
C LYS A 91 1.34 -15.64 -13.52
N THR A 92 1.36 -14.35 -13.19
CA THR A 92 2.31 -13.78 -12.23
C THR A 92 2.06 -14.33 -10.82
N ILE A 93 0.79 -14.37 -10.37
CA ILE A 93 0.43 -14.97 -9.08
C ILE A 93 0.89 -16.43 -9.01
N MET A 94 0.56 -17.24 -10.02
CA MET A 94 0.94 -18.65 -10.06
C MET A 94 2.46 -18.87 -10.08
N SER A 95 3.22 -17.93 -10.66
CA SER A 95 4.68 -17.99 -10.68
C SER A 95 5.29 -17.66 -9.31
N ASN A 96 4.64 -16.75 -8.57
CA ASN A 96 5.08 -16.33 -7.23
C ASN A 96 4.58 -17.27 -6.13
N ASN A 97 3.45 -17.95 -6.34
CA ASN A 97 2.81 -18.82 -5.37
C ASN A 97 2.33 -20.12 -6.04
N VAL A 98 3.12 -21.17 -5.83
CA VAL A 98 2.88 -22.51 -6.40
C VAL A 98 1.57 -23.16 -5.93
N ARG A 99 0.96 -22.67 -4.84
CA ARG A 99 -0.32 -23.18 -4.32
C ARG A 99 -1.52 -22.68 -5.12
N VAL A 100 -1.38 -21.60 -5.88
CA VAL A 100 -2.43 -21.13 -6.78
C VAL A 100 -2.35 -21.92 -8.08
N VAL A 101 -3.36 -22.76 -8.32
CA VAL A 101 -3.36 -23.68 -9.46
C VAL A 101 -4.55 -23.39 -10.39
N ARG A 102 -4.35 -23.62 -11.68
CA ARG A 102 -5.37 -23.46 -12.73
C ARG A 102 -5.88 -24.83 -13.23
N PRO A 103 -6.92 -25.41 -12.62
CA PRO A 103 -7.42 -26.75 -12.96
C PRO A 103 -8.08 -26.79 -14.34
N TYR A 104 -8.82 -25.74 -14.70
CA TYR A 104 -9.50 -25.62 -15.99
C TYR A 104 -9.33 -24.22 -16.57
N ARG A 105 -9.67 -24.05 -17.85
CA ARG A 105 -9.62 -22.75 -18.50
C ARG A 105 -10.47 -21.75 -17.72
N GLY A 106 -9.81 -20.71 -17.22
CA GLY A 106 -10.44 -19.62 -16.49
C GLY A 106 -11.01 -20.00 -15.12
N HIS A 107 -10.51 -21.05 -14.47
CA HIS A 107 -10.83 -21.40 -13.10
C HIS A 107 -9.54 -21.55 -12.30
N TYR A 108 -9.54 -21.12 -11.04
CA TYR A 108 -8.38 -21.14 -10.15
C TYR A 108 -8.79 -21.64 -8.76
N TYR A 109 -7.91 -22.35 -8.09
CA TYR A 109 -8.10 -22.73 -6.69
C TYR A 109 -6.79 -22.67 -5.92
N TYR A 110 -6.89 -22.64 -4.60
CA TYR A 110 -5.73 -22.75 -3.71
C TYR A 110 -5.58 -24.19 -3.24
N HIS A 111 -4.45 -24.81 -3.55
CA HIS A 111 -4.10 -26.12 -3.02
C HIS A 111 -3.64 -25.95 -1.56
N GLN A 112 -4.42 -26.46 -0.62
CA GLN A 112 -3.97 -26.64 0.76
C GLN A 112 -3.17 -27.94 0.80
N ASP A 113 -1.91 -27.87 1.25
CA ASP A 113 -1.14 -29.08 1.53
C ASP A 113 -1.85 -29.82 2.69
N ASP A 114 -2.10 -31.12 2.51
CA ASP A 114 -2.53 -32.04 3.59
C ASP A 114 -1.48 -32.13 4.72
#